data_AF-A0A3P8M0Q9-F1
#
_entry.id   AF-A0A3P8M0Q9-F1
#
_cell.length_a   1.000
_cell.length_b   1.000
_cell.length_c   1.000
_cell.angle_alpha   90.00
_cell.angle_beta   90.00
_cell.angle_gamma   90.00
#
_symmetry.space_group_name_H-M   'P 1'
#
loop_
_entity.id
_entity.type
_entity.pdbx_description
1 polymer ?
#
loop_
_entity_poly.entity_id
_entity_poly.type
_entity_poly.pdbx_seq_one_letter_code
_entity_poly.pdbx_strand_id
1 'polypeptide(L)'
;MRSDEVVAKALLNLDYTPSPSLLPVQSQLKVYLNDELMGVLPVTKEQLGKKVKAQIPIDPLYITDFNRVRLEFIGHYRDVCENPASSTLWLDVGRDSNLDLTYQALKVRNDLSHFPVPFYDSRDNRPLNLPMVFASAPDGQQQQAAAIVASWFGSKAGWRGQQFPVYFNALPDRNAIVFATNDRRPDFLREHPPVNAPTIEMIDHPDNPYVKLLVVLGRDDKDLLLAAKGIAQGNILFRGNSVVVDDVKQLQARKPYDAPNWVRTDRAVTFAELKTYEQQLQSSGLVPDSINVALNLPPDLYLLRANGIDMNLKYRYTMPPVKDSSRMDISLNDQFLQSFSLNSSQDVNKLILRLPVLQGLLDGNSAVTIRRCAWAP
;
A
#
# COMPACT_ATOMS: atom_id res chain seq x y z
N MET A 1 3.23 2.37 -9.31
CA MET A 1 4.23 3.17 -10.06
C MET A 1 3.71 4.58 -10.17
N ARG A 2 4.57 5.61 -10.06
CA ARG A 2 4.10 7.00 -10.15
C ARG A 2 3.66 7.35 -11.58
N SER A 3 2.67 8.22 -11.72
CA SER A 3 2.17 8.72 -13.01
C SER A 3 3.18 9.60 -13.76
N ASP A 4 4.13 10.20 -13.05
CA ASP A 4 5.16 11.10 -13.57
C ASP A 4 6.51 10.41 -13.80
N GLU A 5 6.56 9.07 -13.72
CA GLU A 5 7.77 8.28 -13.95
C GLU A 5 7.47 7.13 -14.93
N VAL A 6 8.47 6.72 -15.70
CA VAL A 6 8.47 5.46 -16.47
C VAL A 6 9.58 4.54 -15.98
N VAL A 7 9.37 3.23 -15.92
CA VAL A 7 10.46 2.29 -15.63
C VAL A 7 11.29 2.12 -16.89
N ALA A 8 12.56 2.51 -16.83
CA ALA A 8 13.50 2.37 -17.94
C ALA A 8 14.22 1.02 -17.91
N LYS A 9 14.42 0.44 -16.71
CA LYS A 9 15.07 -0.86 -16.52
C LYS A 9 14.53 -1.53 -15.26
N ALA A 10 14.33 -2.84 -15.32
CA ALA A 10 13.97 -3.65 -14.18
C ALA A 10 14.84 -4.92 -14.12
N LEU A 11 15.31 -5.28 -12.93
CA LEU A 11 16.15 -6.46 -12.71
C LEU A 11 15.69 -7.19 -11.46
N LEU A 12 15.25 -8.42 -11.61
CA LEU A 12 14.89 -9.27 -10.49
C LEU A 12 16.14 -10.01 -9.99
N ASN A 13 16.58 -9.69 -8.78
CA ASN A 13 17.63 -10.42 -8.07
C ASN A 13 16.97 -11.48 -7.18
N LEU A 14 17.17 -12.75 -7.52
CA LEU A 14 16.66 -13.88 -6.76
C LEU A 14 17.78 -14.58 -6.01
N ASP A 15 17.62 -14.69 -4.70
CA ASP A 15 18.39 -15.58 -3.85
C ASP A 15 17.50 -16.79 -3.54
N TYR A 16 17.88 -18.01 -3.94
CA TYR A 16 17.06 -19.21 -3.69
C TYR A 16 17.88 -20.45 -3.40
N THR A 17 17.30 -21.43 -2.71
CA THR A 17 17.92 -22.71 -2.38
C THR A 17 17.02 -23.85 -2.87
N PRO A 18 17.45 -24.63 -3.88
CA PRO A 18 16.72 -25.81 -4.30
C PRO A 18 16.98 -27.01 -3.37
N SER A 19 15.98 -27.87 -3.20
CA SER A 19 16.14 -29.14 -2.48
C SER A 19 17.27 -30.00 -3.06
N PRO A 20 18.09 -30.67 -2.21
CA PRO A 20 19.17 -31.51 -2.70
C PRO A 20 18.70 -32.76 -3.45
N SER A 21 17.42 -33.11 -3.31
CA SER A 21 16.81 -34.30 -3.94
C SER A 21 16.26 -34.04 -5.34
N LEU A 22 16.38 -32.81 -5.86
CA LEU A 22 15.84 -32.46 -7.17
C LEU A 22 16.69 -33.04 -8.31
N LEU A 23 16.03 -33.39 -9.40
CA LEU A 23 16.65 -33.75 -10.67
C LEU A 23 17.06 -32.47 -11.41
N PRO A 24 18.37 -32.27 -11.68
CA PRO A 24 18.85 -31.15 -12.47
C PRO A 24 18.24 -31.11 -13.87
N VAL A 25 18.15 -29.92 -14.47
CA VAL A 25 17.59 -29.64 -15.80
C VAL A 25 16.08 -29.87 -15.93
N GLN A 26 15.54 -30.95 -15.35
CA GLN A 26 14.10 -31.20 -15.31
C GLN A 26 13.40 -30.26 -14.31
N SER A 27 14.05 -30.02 -13.17
CA SER A 27 13.54 -29.06 -12.18
C SER A 27 13.90 -27.64 -12.59
N GLN A 28 12.92 -26.73 -12.55
CA GLN A 28 13.08 -25.35 -12.97
C GLN A 28 12.19 -24.40 -12.17
N LEU A 29 12.65 -23.15 -12.07
CA LEU A 29 11.88 -22.04 -11.52
C LEU A 29 11.50 -21.11 -12.67
N LYS A 30 10.21 -20.97 -12.94
CA LYS A 30 9.69 -20.00 -13.90
C LYS A 30 9.35 -18.70 -13.19
N VAL A 31 9.65 -17.58 -13.83
CA VAL A 31 9.37 -16.24 -13.31
C VAL A 31 8.44 -15.53 -14.26
N TYR A 32 7.29 -15.13 -13.73
CA TYR A 32 6.27 -14.38 -14.45
C TYR A 32 6.13 -12.98 -13.89
N LEU A 33 5.89 -12.01 -14.77
CA LEU A 33 5.43 -10.67 -14.42
C LEU A 33 4.08 -10.47 -15.12
N ASN A 34 3.01 -10.20 -14.35
CA ASN A 34 1.67 -9.95 -14.90
C ASN A 34 1.24 -11.01 -15.93
N ASP A 35 1.47 -12.28 -15.57
CA ASP A 35 1.20 -13.48 -16.38
C ASP A 35 2.06 -13.68 -17.64
N GLU A 36 2.99 -12.76 -17.93
CA GLU A 36 4.00 -12.94 -18.98
C GLU A 36 5.25 -13.63 -18.45
N LEU A 37 5.82 -14.56 -19.22
CA LEU A 37 7.00 -15.31 -18.83
C LEU A 37 8.27 -14.46 -19.04
N MET A 38 8.90 -14.02 -17.94
CA MET A 38 10.12 -13.22 -17.97
C MET A 38 11.38 -14.07 -18.13
N GLY A 39 11.37 -15.28 -17.56
CA GLY A 39 12.53 -16.17 -17.62
C GLY A 39 12.30 -17.52 -16.95
N VAL A 40 13.17 -18.46 -17.29
CA VAL A 40 13.19 -19.82 -16.71
C VAL A 40 14.59 -20.09 -16.20
N LEU A 41 14.69 -20.46 -14.91
CA LEU A 41 15.93 -20.80 -14.24
C LEU A 41 15.97 -22.32 -14.02
N PRO A 42 16.73 -23.08 -14.82
CA PRO A 42 16.91 -24.51 -14.58
C PRO A 42 17.77 -24.74 -13.33
N VAL A 43 17.40 -25.74 -12.53
CA VAL A 43 18.21 -26.19 -11.40
C VAL A 43 19.39 -27.00 -11.92
N THR A 44 20.61 -26.65 -11.53
CA THR A 44 21.83 -27.39 -11.90
C THR A 44 22.32 -28.26 -10.74
N LYS A 45 23.19 -29.24 -11.04
CA LYS A 45 23.68 -30.20 -10.05
C LYS A 45 24.49 -29.52 -8.94
N GLU A 46 25.21 -28.46 -9.28
CA GLU A 46 26.08 -27.71 -8.37
C GLU A 46 25.29 -26.88 -7.35
N GLN A 47 24.04 -26.55 -7.69
CA GLN A 47 23.12 -25.71 -6.91
C GLN A 47 22.34 -26.49 -5.83
N LEU A 48 22.22 -27.81 -5.98
CA LEU A 48 21.43 -28.67 -5.09
C LEU A 48 21.83 -28.50 -3.62
N GLY A 49 20.86 -28.11 -2.78
CA GLY A 49 21.05 -27.87 -1.34
C GLY A 49 21.90 -26.64 -0.99
N LYS A 50 22.21 -25.76 -1.95
CA LYS A 50 23.03 -24.57 -1.73
C LYS A 50 22.28 -23.30 -2.11
N LYS A 51 22.63 -22.19 -1.45
CA LYS A 51 22.11 -20.86 -1.81
C LYS A 51 22.66 -20.44 -3.18
N VAL A 52 21.77 -20.08 -4.08
CA VAL A 52 22.03 -19.64 -5.46
C VAL A 52 21.59 -18.19 -5.58
N LYS A 53 22.33 -17.43 -6.39
CA LYS A 53 21.91 -16.10 -6.84
C LYS A 53 21.66 -16.12 -8.33
N ALA A 54 20.53 -15.57 -8.76
CA ALA A 54 20.18 -15.41 -10.16
C ALA A 54 19.68 -13.99 -10.41
N GLN A 55 19.96 -13.47 -11.59
CA GLN A 55 19.46 -12.18 -12.05
C GLN A 55 18.65 -12.41 -13.32
N ILE A 56 17.41 -11.93 -13.31
CA ILE A 56 16.52 -12.01 -14.47
C ILE A 56 16.18 -10.59 -14.90
N PRO A 57 16.55 -10.17 -16.12
CA PRO A 57 16.07 -8.91 -16.65
C PRO A 57 14.55 -8.98 -16.82
N ILE A 58 13.86 -7.99 -16.29
CA ILE A 58 12.41 -7.87 -16.40
C ILE A 58 12.13 -6.82 -17.47
N ASP A 59 11.36 -7.18 -18.49
CA ASP A 59 11.00 -6.24 -19.56
C ASP A 59 10.07 -5.15 -19.00
N PRO A 60 10.49 -3.88 -19.00
CA PRO A 60 9.69 -2.79 -18.46
C PRO A 60 8.36 -2.58 -19.18
N LEU A 61 8.19 -3.08 -20.42
CA LEU A 61 6.94 -2.97 -21.19
C LEU A 61 5.76 -3.64 -20.46
N TYR A 62 6.03 -4.70 -19.70
CA TYR A 62 5.01 -5.44 -18.97
C TYR A 62 4.74 -4.87 -17.57
N ILE A 63 5.48 -3.84 -17.15
CA ILE A 63 5.27 -3.18 -15.86
C ILE A 63 4.08 -2.22 -15.96
N THR A 64 3.11 -2.42 -15.07
CA THR A 64 1.94 -1.56 -14.94
C THR A 64 1.90 -0.89 -13.57
N ASP A 65 0.79 -0.24 -13.22
CA ASP A 65 0.60 0.40 -11.92
C ASP A 65 0.68 -0.59 -10.75
N PHE A 66 0.09 -1.78 -10.93
CA PHE A 66 0.09 -2.89 -9.98
C PHE A 66 0.69 -4.12 -10.65
N ASN A 67 1.78 -4.63 -10.07
CA ASN A 67 2.53 -5.74 -10.66
C ASN A 67 2.47 -6.97 -9.77
N ARG A 68 2.25 -8.13 -10.39
CA ARG A 68 2.38 -9.43 -9.73
C ARG A 68 3.60 -10.15 -10.28
N VAL A 69 4.59 -10.33 -9.42
CA VAL A 69 5.71 -11.25 -9.67
C VAL A 69 5.28 -12.62 -9.17
N ARG A 70 5.18 -13.59 -10.08
CA ARG A 70 4.79 -14.98 -9.74
C ARG A 70 5.97 -15.89 -10.02
N LEU A 71 6.39 -16.60 -8.97
CA LEU A 71 7.41 -17.63 -9.04
C LEU A 71 6.69 -18.98 -9.10
N GLU A 72 6.93 -19.75 -10.17
CA GLU A 72 6.34 -21.07 -10.35
C GLU A 72 7.44 -22.11 -10.34
N PHE A 73 7.47 -22.92 -9.29
CA PHE A 73 8.41 -24.01 -9.14
C PHE A 73 7.87 -25.29 -9.78
N ILE A 74 8.65 -25.87 -10.68
CA ILE A 74 8.43 -27.18 -11.26
C ILE A 74 9.56 -28.06 -10.77
N GLY A 75 9.25 -28.94 -9.83
CA GLY A 75 10.22 -29.82 -9.20
C GLY A 75 9.99 -31.27 -9.59
N HIS A 76 11.08 -31.96 -9.90
CA HIS A 76 11.14 -33.39 -10.09
C HIS A 76 12.23 -33.96 -9.19
N TYR A 77 12.00 -35.10 -8.55
CA TYR A 77 12.94 -35.83 -7.68
C TYR A 77 13.16 -37.29 -8.13
N ARG A 78 12.40 -37.79 -9.11
CA ARG A 78 12.60 -39.10 -9.77
C ARG A 78 11.95 -39.10 -11.16
N ASP A 79 12.46 -39.90 -12.09
CA ASP A 79 11.95 -39.88 -13.47
C ASP A 79 10.55 -40.49 -13.64
N VAL A 80 10.09 -41.35 -12.71
CA VAL A 80 8.82 -42.10 -12.84
C VAL A 80 8.08 -42.20 -11.49
N CYS A 81 6.75 -42.11 -11.51
CA CYS A 81 5.86 -42.28 -10.34
C CYS A 81 6.19 -41.33 -9.16
N GLU A 82 6.24 -40.04 -9.46
CA GLU A 82 6.41 -38.99 -8.45
C GLU A 82 5.14 -38.78 -7.62
N ASN A 83 5.33 -38.46 -6.34
CA ASN A 83 4.28 -37.85 -5.54
C ASN A 83 4.44 -36.32 -5.58
N PRO A 84 3.51 -35.57 -6.20
CA PRO A 84 3.58 -34.11 -6.26
C PRO A 84 3.57 -33.43 -4.88
N ALA A 85 3.09 -34.11 -3.84
CA ALA A 85 3.04 -33.61 -2.46
C ALA A 85 4.23 -34.11 -1.60
N SER A 86 5.28 -34.64 -2.23
CA SER A 86 6.49 -35.09 -1.54
C SER A 86 7.18 -33.94 -0.81
N SER A 87 7.51 -34.12 0.47
CA SER A 87 8.26 -33.11 1.27
C SER A 87 9.68 -32.82 0.77
N THR A 88 10.17 -33.63 -0.18
CA THR A 88 11.46 -33.42 -0.84
C THR A 88 11.37 -32.42 -2.01
N LEU A 89 10.16 -32.08 -2.48
CA LEU A 89 9.92 -31.12 -3.54
C LEU A 89 9.76 -29.72 -2.95
N TRP A 90 10.87 -29.03 -2.77
CA TRP A 90 10.87 -27.66 -2.28
C TRP A 90 11.96 -26.82 -2.93
N LEU A 91 11.69 -25.52 -2.98
CA LEU A 91 12.62 -24.46 -3.34
C LEU A 91 12.33 -23.30 -2.39
N ASP A 92 13.35 -22.89 -1.63
CA ASP A 92 13.25 -21.80 -0.67
C ASP A 92 13.70 -20.49 -1.32
N VAL A 93 12.86 -19.46 -1.33
CA VAL A 93 13.19 -18.13 -1.83
C VAL A 93 13.67 -17.28 -0.66
N GLY A 94 14.94 -16.92 -0.69
CA GLY A 94 15.59 -16.12 0.33
C GLY A 94 15.02 -14.71 0.42
N ARG A 95 14.97 -14.18 1.64
CA ARG A 95 14.46 -12.84 1.97
C ARG A 95 15.26 -11.70 1.35
N ASP A 96 16.49 -11.97 0.91
CA ASP A 96 17.37 -10.99 0.25
C ASP A 96 16.97 -10.75 -1.24
N SER A 97 16.06 -11.56 -1.77
CA SER A 97 15.54 -11.38 -3.14
C SER A 97 14.82 -10.03 -3.27
N ASN A 98 15.10 -9.30 -4.34
CA ASN A 98 14.57 -7.97 -4.56
C ASN A 98 14.40 -7.66 -6.05
N LEU A 99 13.57 -6.67 -6.36
CA LEU A 99 13.36 -6.16 -7.70
C LEU A 99 13.93 -4.74 -7.78
N ASP A 100 15.04 -4.59 -8.50
CA ASP A 100 15.65 -3.29 -8.75
C ASP A 100 14.93 -2.62 -9.93
N LEU A 101 14.46 -1.40 -9.69
CA LEU A 101 13.76 -0.59 -10.69
C LEU A 101 14.53 0.71 -10.92
N THR A 102 14.84 1.00 -12.18
CA THR A 102 15.41 2.29 -12.61
C THR A 102 14.31 3.10 -13.27
N TYR A 103 14.05 4.29 -12.74
CA TYR A 103 12.99 5.18 -13.19
C TYR A 103 13.55 6.33 -14.03
N GLN A 104 12.75 6.79 -14.98
CA GLN A 104 12.97 8.02 -15.73
C GLN A 104 11.78 8.95 -15.51
N ALA A 105 12.05 10.18 -15.07
CA ALA A 105 11.02 11.19 -14.88
C ALA A 105 10.42 11.63 -16.23
N LEU A 106 9.11 11.86 -16.23
CA LEU A 106 8.36 12.37 -17.38
C LEU A 106 8.08 13.85 -17.19
N LYS A 107 8.20 14.63 -18.27
CA LYS A 107 7.78 16.02 -18.25
C LYS A 107 6.25 16.08 -18.28
N VAL A 108 5.64 16.29 -17.12
CA VAL A 108 4.18 16.49 -17.01
C VAL A 108 3.81 17.93 -17.38
N ARG A 109 2.58 18.15 -17.85
CA ARG A 109 2.07 19.50 -18.10
C ARG A 109 1.68 20.17 -16.78
N ASN A 110 1.69 21.50 -16.75
CA ASN A 110 1.15 22.26 -15.62
C ASN A 110 -0.37 22.21 -15.69
N ASP A 111 -0.95 21.19 -15.06
CA ASP A 111 -2.39 21.00 -14.99
C ASP A 111 -2.77 20.37 -13.64
N LEU A 112 -3.50 21.14 -12.85
CA LEU A 112 -4.01 20.75 -11.55
C LEU A 112 -5.17 19.75 -11.66
N SER A 113 -5.70 19.45 -12.86
CA SER A 113 -6.75 18.44 -13.04
C SER A 113 -6.38 17.03 -12.53
N HIS A 114 -5.09 16.74 -12.44
CA HIS A 114 -4.54 15.50 -11.91
C HIS A 114 -4.03 15.61 -10.46
N PHE A 115 -4.25 16.75 -9.80
CA PHE A 115 -3.84 16.97 -8.41
C PHE A 115 -4.42 15.85 -7.51
N PRO A 116 -3.60 15.23 -6.63
CA PRO A 116 -2.30 15.69 -6.15
C PRO A 116 -1.04 15.24 -6.92
N VAL A 117 -1.15 14.58 -8.08
CA VAL A 117 0.02 14.26 -8.90
C VAL A 117 0.60 15.57 -9.48
N PRO A 118 1.93 15.79 -9.47
CA PRO A 118 3.02 14.88 -9.08
C PRO A 118 3.55 15.09 -7.65
N PHE A 119 2.80 15.73 -6.75
CA PHE A 119 3.24 15.95 -5.36
C PHE A 119 2.98 14.73 -4.48
N TYR A 120 1.90 14.00 -4.75
CA TYR A 120 1.59 12.71 -4.15
C TYR A 120 0.94 11.80 -5.18
N ASP A 121 1.32 10.52 -5.14
CA ASP A 121 0.76 9.47 -5.98
C ASP A 121 0.43 8.25 -5.11
N SER A 122 -0.82 7.79 -5.16
CA SER A 122 -1.28 6.66 -4.34
C SER A 122 -0.65 5.33 -4.73
N ARG A 123 -0.08 5.23 -5.94
CA ARG A 123 0.63 4.04 -6.44
C ARG A 123 2.13 4.08 -6.13
N ASP A 124 2.64 5.10 -5.45
CA ASP A 124 4.00 5.13 -4.92
C ASP A 124 4.03 4.48 -3.52
N ASN A 125 4.94 3.54 -3.32
CA ASN A 125 5.11 2.84 -2.04
C ASN A 125 6.25 3.38 -1.18
N ARG A 126 7.00 4.36 -1.68
CA ARG A 126 8.07 5.03 -0.92
C ARG A 126 7.51 6.00 0.12
N PRO A 127 8.29 6.35 1.16
CA PRO A 127 7.94 7.44 2.06
C PRO A 127 7.74 8.75 1.30
N LEU A 128 6.72 9.53 1.68
CA LEU A 128 6.45 10.81 1.06
C LEU A 128 7.50 11.83 1.53
N ASN A 129 8.38 12.30 0.63
CA ASN A 129 9.29 13.41 0.91
C ASN A 129 8.91 14.60 0.04
N LEU A 130 8.23 15.58 0.65
CA LEU A 130 7.64 16.73 -0.05
C LEU A 130 8.13 18.04 0.60
N PRO A 131 9.20 18.65 0.09
CA PRO A 131 9.71 19.90 0.62
C PRO A 131 8.70 21.04 0.61
N MET A 132 8.84 21.94 1.58
CA MET A 132 8.09 23.18 1.71
C MET A 132 9.04 24.37 1.65
N VAL A 133 8.78 25.30 0.73
CA VAL A 133 9.63 26.46 0.45
C VAL A 133 8.93 27.75 0.87
N PHE A 134 9.65 28.61 1.59
CA PHE A 134 9.20 29.94 1.98
C PHE A 134 10.21 31.01 1.54
N ALA A 135 9.79 32.27 1.49
CA ALA A 135 10.68 33.39 1.22
C ALA A 135 11.75 33.57 2.32
N SER A 136 11.35 33.39 3.57
CA SER A 136 12.19 33.50 4.78
C SER A 136 11.57 32.63 5.88
N ALA A 137 12.07 32.74 7.11
CA ALA A 137 11.42 32.11 8.27
C ALA A 137 9.92 32.49 8.33
N PRO A 138 9.00 31.52 8.30
CA PRO A 138 7.56 31.79 8.22
C PRO A 138 7.01 32.26 9.56
N ASP A 139 6.03 33.16 9.51
CA ASP A 139 5.27 33.55 10.70
C ASP A 139 4.21 32.50 11.08
N GLY A 140 3.45 32.77 12.15
CA GLY A 140 2.45 31.83 12.66
C GLY A 140 1.33 31.49 11.65
N GLN A 141 0.93 32.42 10.78
CA GLN A 141 -0.12 32.16 9.79
C GLN A 141 0.42 31.33 8.62
N GLN A 142 1.65 31.61 8.17
CA GLN A 142 2.33 30.82 7.16
C GLN A 142 2.64 29.39 7.66
N GLN A 143 3.07 29.25 8.91
CA GLN A 143 3.25 27.95 9.56
C GLN A 143 1.93 27.18 9.64
N GLN A 144 0.83 27.86 9.98
CA GLN A 144 -0.49 27.24 10.02
C GLN A 144 -0.95 26.76 8.63
N ALA A 145 -0.77 27.58 7.58
CA ALA A 145 -1.08 27.21 6.21
C ALA A 145 -0.29 25.96 5.78
N ALA A 146 1.01 25.94 6.07
CA ALA A 146 1.87 24.81 5.79
C ALA A 146 1.49 23.56 6.58
N ALA A 147 1.14 23.69 7.87
CA ALA A 147 0.70 22.58 8.70
C ALA A 147 -0.61 21.96 8.19
N ILE A 148 -1.54 22.75 7.65
CA ILE A 148 -2.78 22.26 7.02
C ILE A 148 -2.45 21.41 5.79
N VAL A 149 -1.59 21.91 4.90
CA VAL A 149 -1.20 21.19 3.69
C VAL A 149 -0.40 19.92 4.05
N ALA A 150 0.54 20.01 4.99
CA ALA A 150 1.30 18.87 5.51
C ALA A 150 0.37 17.80 6.10
N SER A 151 -0.62 18.21 6.90
CA SER A 151 -1.59 17.28 7.51
C SER A 151 -2.41 16.55 6.45
N TRP A 152 -2.82 17.25 5.39
CA TRP A 152 -3.57 16.64 4.29
C TRP A 152 -2.72 15.62 3.53
N PHE A 153 -1.51 15.99 3.09
CA PHE A 153 -0.59 15.06 2.43
C PHE A 153 -0.19 13.90 3.35
N GLY A 154 0.03 14.16 4.63
CA GLY A 154 0.33 13.15 5.64
C GLY A 154 -0.80 12.14 5.80
N SER A 155 -2.06 12.60 5.78
CA SER A 155 -3.23 11.71 5.81
C SER A 155 -3.32 10.79 4.59
N LYS A 156 -2.76 11.21 3.44
CA LYS A 156 -2.68 10.39 2.22
C LYS A 156 -1.52 9.39 2.27
N ALA A 157 -0.36 9.78 2.82
CA ALA A 157 0.82 8.92 2.91
C ALA A 157 0.60 7.64 3.75
N GLY A 158 -0.21 7.73 4.81
CA GLY A 158 -0.58 6.59 5.63
C GLY A 158 0.62 5.92 6.31
N TRP A 159 0.73 4.59 6.20
CA TRP A 159 1.79 3.80 6.84
C TRP A 159 3.19 4.01 6.24
N ARG A 160 3.31 4.60 5.03
CA ARG A 160 4.57 4.74 4.29
C ARG A 160 5.57 5.69 4.94
N GLY A 161 5.11 6.52 5.88
CA GLY A 161 5.90 7.59 6.46
C GLY A 161 5.92 8.84 5.58
N GLN A 162 6.26 9.97 6.19
CA GLN A 162 6.30 11.27 5.53
C GLN A 162 7.41 12.15 6.11
N GLN A 163 7.94 13.03 5.27
CA GLN A 163 8.88 14.09 5.62
C GLN A 163 8.51 15.34 4.81
N PHE A 164 8.49 16.50 5.48
CA PHE A 164 8.31 17.81 4.85
C PHE A 164 9.52 18.70 5.15
N PRO A 165 10.67 18.51 4.46
CA PRO A 165 11.84 19.37 4.66
C PRO A 165 11.52 20.83 4.35
N VAL A 166 12.05 21.77 5.14
CA VAL A 166 11.77 23.20 4.97
C VAL A 166 12.97 23.90 4.36
N TYR A 167 12.71 24.72 3.33
CA TYR A 167 13.71 25.55 2.66
C TYR A 167 13.30 27.02 2.72
N PHE A 168 14.29 27.90 2.85
CA PHE A 168 14.11 29.35 2.81
C PHE A 168 14.84 29.91 1.59
N ASN A 169 14.10 30.57 0.71
CA ASN A 169 14.60 31.19 -0.51
C ASN A 169 15.49 30.28 -1.38
N ALA A 170 15.27 28.97 -1.31
CA ALA A 170 16.05 27.97 -2.01
C ALA A 170 15.10 26.89 -2.51
N LEU A 171 15.36 26.40 -3.72
CA LEU A 171 14.58 25.34 -4.33
C LEU A 171 15.28 23.98 -4.16
N PRO A 172 14.53 22.92 -3.81
CA PRO A 172 15.05 21.56 -3.78
C PRO A 172 15.07 20.97 -5.20
N ASP A 173 15.81 19.87 -5.37
CA ASP A 173 15.94 19.11 -6.62
C ASP A 173 14.72 18.23 -6.98
N ARG A 174 13.55 18.49 -6.39
CA ARG A 174 12.37 17.63 -6.45
C ARG A 174 11.08 18.42 -6.30
N ASN A 175 9.95 17.76 -6.54
CA ASN A 175 8.64 18.38 -6.44
C ASN A 175 8.45 18.98 -5.04
N ALA A 176 7.97 20.21 -4.96
CA ALA A 176 7.88 20.95 -3.71
C ALA A 176 6.63 21.82 -3.66
N ILE A 177 6.23 22.20 -2.45
CA ILE A 177 5.18 23.19 -2.21
C ILE A 177 5.84 24.51 -1.83
N VAL A 178 5.44 25.59 -2.47
CA VAL A 178 5.96 26.93 -2.24
C VAL A 178 4.84 27.77 -1.62
N PHE A 179 5.11 28.43 -0.50
CA PHE A 179 4.17 29.35 0.13
C PHE A 179 4.66 30.78 -0.05
N ALA A 180 3.81 31.65 -0.59
CA ALA A 180 4.15 33.04 -0.86
C ALA A 180 2.94 33.98 -0.79
N THR A 181 3.18 35.21 -0.36
CA THR A 181 2.21 36.32 -0.47
C THR A 181 2.69 37.34 -1.50
N ASN A 182 1.90 38.37 -1.83
CA ASN A 182 2.39 39.43 -2.72
C ASN A 182 3.65 40.13 -2.16
N ASP A 183 3.70 40.32 -0.85
CA ASP A 183 4.80 41.05 -0.18
C ASP A 183 5.96 40.14 0.25
N ARG A 184 5.74 38.83 0.35
CA ARG A 184 6.76 37.85 0.79
C ARG A 184 6.85 36.69 -0.18
N ARG A 185 7.78 36.81 -1.12
CA ARG A 185 8.03 35.84 -2.19
C ARG A 185 9.48 35.38 -2.16
N PRO A 186 9.75 34.08 -2.38
CA PRO A 186 11.08 33.64 -2.76
C PRO A 186 11.55 34.36 -4.02
N ASP A 187 12.86 34.51 -4.16
CA ASP A 187 13.49 35.31 -5.22
C ASP A 187 13.14 34.84 -6.63
N PHE A 188 12.97 33.53 -6.82
CA PHE A 188 12.58 32.96 -8.11
C PHE A 188 11.13 33.32 -8.52
N LEU A 189 10.30 33.81 -7.59
CA LEU A 189 8.95 34.31 -7.84
C LEU A 189 8.86 35.85 -7.82
N ARG A 190 9.99 36.56 -7.77
CA ARG A 190 10.00 38.03 -7.67
C ARG A 190 9.29 38.70 -8.84
N GLU A 191 9.50 38.19 -10.06
CA GLU A 191 8.87 38.69 -11.29
C GLU A 191 7.48 38.08 -11.55
N HIS A 192 7.02 37.18 -10.67
CA HIS A 192 5.70 36.58 -10.81
C HIS A 192 4.62 37.67 -10.60
N PRO A 193 3.53 37.69 -11.38
CA PRO A 193 2.48 38.68 -11.18
C PRO A 193 1.88 38.65 -9.75
N PRO A 194 1.44 39.79 -9.19
CA PRO A 194 0.67 39.82 -7.96
C PRO A 194 -0.66 39.08 -8.14
N VAL A 195 -1.08 38.31 -7.14
CA VAL A 195 -2.39 37.66 -7.14
C VAL A 195 -3.43 38.57 -6.48
N ASN A 196 -4.67 38.51 -6.95
CA ASN A 196 -5.78 39.31 -6.41
C ASN A 196 -6.73 38.50 -5.53
N ALA A 197 -6.48 37.19 -5.39
CA ALA A 197 -7.29 36.24 -4.63
C ALA A 197 -6.41 35.07 -4.15
N PRO A 198 -6.85 34.27 -3.18
CA PRO A 198 -6.21 33.01 -2.81
C PRO A 198 -6.05 32.12 -4.05
N THR A 199 -4.82 31.74 -4.40
CA THR A 199 -4.53 31.09 -5.67
C THR A 199 -3.61 29.89 -5.46
N ILE A 200 -3.86 28.79 -6.16
CA ILE A 200 -3.02 27.61 -6.19
C ILE A 200 -2.57 27.42 -7.62
N GLU A 201 -1.26 27.36 -7.84
CA GLU A 201 -0.68 27.29 -9.18
C GLU A 201 0.35 26.17 -9.27
N MET A 202 0.40 25.49 -10.41
CA MET A 202 1.46 24.55 -10.75
C MET A 202 2.40 25.19 -11.77
N ILE A 203 3.69 25.27 -11.42
CA ILE A 203 4.74 25.77 -12.31
C ILE A 203 5.87 24.76 -12.47
N ASP A 204 6.69 24.95 -13.51
CA ASP A 204 7.94 24.20 -13.70
C ASP A 204 8.98 24.72 -12.71
N HIS A 205 9.83 23.82 -12.21
CA HIS A 205 11.05 24.25 -11.53
C HIS A 205 11.95 24.99 -12.54
N PRO A 206 12.47 26.20 -12.22
CA PRO A 206 13.21 27.05 -13.16
C PRO A 206 14.37 26.33 -13.86
N ASP A 207 15.14 25.54 -13.09
CA ASP A 207 16.30 24.83 -13.61
C ASP A 207 16.01 23.41 -14.14
N ASN A 208 14.81 22.87 -13.89
CA ASN A 208 14.48 21.48 -14.22
C ASN A 208 12.99 21.28 -14.57
N PRO A 209 12.60 21.24 -15.85
CA PRO A 209 11.19 21.15 -16.25
C PRO A 209 10.50 19.81 -15.91
N TYR A 210 11.25 18.80 -15.47
CA TYR A 210 10.71 17.53 -14.97
C TYR A 210 10.24 17.62 -13.52
N VAL A 211 10.65 18.67 -12.80
CA VAL A 211 10.25 18.95 -11.43
C VAL A 211 9.18 20.03 -11.41
N LYS A 212 8.14 19.83 -10.59
CA LYS A 212 7.01 20.76 -10.45
C LYS A 212 6.97 21.42 -9.08
N LEU A 213 6.53 22.66 -9.05
CA LEU A 213 6.30 23.42 -7.84
C LEU A 213 4.80 23.71 -7.72
N LEU A 214 4.21 23.37 -6.57
CA LEU A 214 2.86 23.79 -6.19
C LEU A 214 2.98 25.12 -5.45
N VAL A 215 2.69 26.22 -6.11
CA VAL A 215 2.74 27.54 -5.51
C VAL A 215 1.39 27.86 -4.90
N VAL A 216 1.36 28.00 -3.57
CA VAL A 216 0.22 28.46 -2.80
C VAL A 216 0.41 29.94 -2.56
N LEU A 217 -0.44 30.75 -3.20
CA LEU A 217 -0.36 32.20 -3.26
C LEU A 217 -1.54 32.85 -2.54
N GLY A 218 -1.29 33.99 -1.91
CA GLY A 218 -2.32 34.88 -1.39
C GLY A 218 -1.94 36.35 -1.56
N ARG A 219 -2.92 37.26 -1.52
CA ARG A 219 -2.61 38.69 -1.38
C ARG A 219 -1.84 38.94 -0.09
N ASP A 220 -2.32 38.33 0.99
CA ASP A 220 -1.78 38.35 2.34
C ASP A 220 -1.80 36.95 2.96
N ASP A 221 -1.41 36.84 4.23
CA ASP A 221 -1.36 35.57 4.95
C ASP A 221 -2.76 34.96 5.21
N LYS A 222 -3.83 35.77 5.19
CA LYS A 222 -5.22 35.26 5.33
C LYS A 222 -5.65 34.53 4.06
N ASP A 223 -5.36 35.12 2.90
CA ASP A 223 -5.61 34.50 1.61
C ASP A 223 -4.76 33.23 1.44
N LEU A 224 -3.49 33.27 1.87
CA LEU A 224 -2.61 32.10 1.87
C LEU A 224 -3.22 30.94 2.69
N LEU A 225 -3.73 31.25 3.88
CA LEU A 225 -4.40 30.27 4.74
C LEU A 225 -5.67 29.73 4.09
N LEU A 226 -6.42 30.56 3.38
CA LEU A 226 -7.63 30.13 2.65
C LEU A 226 -7.27 29.19 1.50
N ALA A 227 -6.23 29.48 0.72
CA ALA A 227 -5.72 28.61 -0.34
C ALA A 227 -5.28 27.24 0.23
N ALA A 228 -4.54 27.23 1.34
CA ALA A 228 -4.13 26.01 2.03
C ALA A 228 -5.31 25.15 2.52
N LYS A 229 -6.35 25.78 3.10
CA LYS A 229 -7.59 25.08 3.48
C LYS A 229 -8.32 24.53 2.25
N GLY A 230 -8.28 25.27 1.14
CA GLY A 230 -8.82 24.85 -0.14
C GLY A 230 -8.24 23.53 -0.63
N ILE A 231 -6.91 23.36 -0.54
CA ILE A 231 -6.23 22.09 -0.83
C ILE A 231 -6.75 20.97 0.07
N ALA A 232 -6.82 21.21 1.38
CA ALA A 232 -7.12 20.17 2.34
C ALA A 232 -8.58 19.66 2.29
N GLN A 233 -9.53 20.53 1.94
CA GLN A 233 -10.95 20.17 1.96
C GLN A 233 -11.42 19.42 0.71
N GLY A 234 -10.70 19.50 -0.42
CA GLY A 234 -11.01 18.73 -1.62
C GLY A 234 -12.31 19.11 -2.35
N ASN A 235 -12.95 20.22 -1.97
CA ASN A 235 -14.16 20.73 -2.61
C ASN A 235 -13.86 21.63 -3.83
N ILE A 236 -12.59 21.90 -4.09
CA ILE A 236 -12.13 22.76 -5.18
C ILE A 236 -11.97 21.90 -6.43
N LEU A 237 -12.53 22.39 -7.53
CA LEU A 237 -12.39 21.79 -8.84
C LEU A 237 -11.06 22.25 -9.43
N PHE A 238 -10.01 21.47 -9.18
CA PHE A 238 -8.69 21.75 -9.72
C PHE A 238 -8.67 21.53 -11.24
N ARG A 239 -8.39 22.58 -12.03
CA ARG A 239 -8.31 22.52 -13.49
C ARG A 239 -7.33 23.57 -14.02
N GLY A 240 -6.57 23.21 -15.05
CA GLY A 240 -5.61 24.13 -15.67
C GLY A 240 -4.38 24.33 -14.79
N ASN A 241 -3.51 25.27 -15.17
CA ASN A 241 -2.27 25.53 -14.44
C ASN A 241 -2.49 26.27 -13.11
N SER A 242 -3.59 27.03 -12.97
CA SER A 242 -3.87 27.86 -11.80
C SER A 242 -5.35 27.84 -11.44
N VAL A 243 -5.64 27.87 -10.14
CA VAL A 243 -6.98 27.77 -9.58
C VAL A 243 -7.13 28.81 -8.47
N VAL A 244 -8.19 29.61 -8.55
CA VAL A 244 -8.57 30.55 -7.49
C VAL A 244 -9.47 29.84 -6.48
N VAL A 245 -9.26 30.10 -5.19
CA VAL A 245 -10.08 29.58 -4.10
C VAL A 245 -11.08 30.64 -3.67
N ASP A 246 -12.30 30.55 -4.20
CA ASP A 246 -13.37 31.53 -3.95
C ASP A 246 -13.94 31.43 -2.53
N ASP A 247 -14.31 30.21 -2.12
CA ASP A 247 -14.85 29.91 -0.79
C ASP A 247 -14.51 28.49 -0.36
N VAL A 248 -14.35 28.32 0.94
CA VAL A 248 -13.97 27.07 1.58
C VAL A 248 -15.06 26.73 2.58
N LYS A 249 -16.01 25.89 2.13
CA LYS A 249 -17.17 25.49 2.95
C LYS A 249 -16.73 24.94 4.29
N GLN A 250 -17.35 25.42 5.36
CA GLN A 250 -17.07 24.90 6.69
C GLN A 250 -17.43 23.41 6.76
N LEU A 251 -16.48 22.58 7.17
CA LEU A 251 -16.72 21.16 7.38
C LEU A 251 -17.74 20.97 8.50
N GLN A 252 -18.64 20.01 8.32
CA GLN A 252 -19.53 19.59 9.40
C GLN A 252 -18.72 19.08 10.59
N ALA A 253 -19.25 19.29 11.80
CA ALA A 253 -18.65 18.73 13.00
C ALA A 253 -18.53 17.21 12.86
N ARG A 254 -17.37 16.68 13.28
CA ARG A 254 -17.10 15.25 13.30
C ARG A 254 -18.07 14.56 14.25
N LYS A 255 -18.50 13.36 13.88
CA LYS A 255 -19.33 12.48 14.71
C LYS A 255 -18.44 11.46 15.42
N PRO A 256 -18.85 10.94 16.59
CA PRO A 256 -18.13 9.82 17.22
C PRO A 256 -17.97 8.65 16.23
N TYR A 257 -16.78 8.03 16.21
CA TYR A 257 -16.45 6.86 15.37
C TYR A 257 -16.53 7.09 13.85
N ASP A 258 -16.48 8.34 13.37
CA ASP A 258 -16.55 8.68 11.94
C ASP A 258 -15.19 8.74 11.23
N ALA A 259 -14.10 8.41 11.94
CA ALA A 259 -12.76 8.54 11.41
C ALA A 259 -12.44 7.45 10.37
N PRO A 260 -11.90 7.82 9.19
CA PRO A 260 -11.87 6.96 8.01
C PRO A 260 -10.95 5.74 8.13
N ASN A 261 -9.95 5.77 9.02
CA ASN A 261 -9.01 4.66 9.22
C ASN A 261 -9.53 3.59 10.19
N TRP A 262 -10.69 3.83 10.81
CA TRP A 262 -11.35 2.89 11.69
C TRP A 262 -12.56 2.29 11.00
N VAL A 263 -12.83 1.03 11.32
CA VAL A 263 -14.02 0.33 10.87
C VAL A 263 -15.24 1.02 11.45
N ARG A 264 -16.21 1.29 10.58
CA ARG A 264 -17.47 1.90 10.98
C ARG A 264 -18.25 0.98 11.90
N THR A 265 -18.78 1.55 12.98
CA THR A 265 -19.57 0.84 14.00
C THR A 265 -21.07 1.07 13.85
N ASP A 266 -21.48 1.97 12.96
CA ASP A 266 -22.87 2.37 12.73
C ASP A 266 -23.59 1.59 11.62
N ARG A 267 -22.85 0.74 10.88
CA ARG A 267 -23.39 -0.13 9.83
C ARG A 267 -22.53 -1.38 9.64
N ALA A 268 -23.06 -2.36 8.93
CA ALA A 268 -22.27 -3.47 8.42
C ALA A 268 -21.20 -2.98 7.43
N VAL A 269 -20.00 -3.55 7.54
CA VAL A 269 -18.84 -3.30 6.67
C VAL A 269 -18.55 -4.56 5.87
N THR A 270 -18.33 -4.39 4.56
CA THR A 270 -18.03 -5.51 3.67
C THR A 270 -16.53 -5.80 3.61
N PHE A 271 -16.13 -7.04 3.32
CA PHE A 271 -14.72 -7.37 3.08
C PHE A 271 -14.10 -6.59 1.91
N ALA A 272 -14.92 -6.18 0.93
CA ALA A 272 -14.48 -5.34 -0.17
C ALA A 272 -14.03 -3.94 0.28
N GLU A 273 -14.57 -3.43 1.39
CA GLU A 273 -14.13 -2.16 1.99
C GLU A 273 -12.84 -2.32 2.81
N LEU A 274 -12.49 -3.55 3.21
CA LEU A 274 -11.30 -3.86 4.00
C LEU A 274 -10.11 -4.34 3.13
N LYS A 275 -10.33 -4.56 1.83
CA LYS A 275 -9.26 -4.98 0.91
C LYS A 275 -8.27 -3.83 0.70
N THR A 276 -7.00 -4.20 0.63
CA THR A 276 -5.85 -3.32 0.39
C THR A 276 -5.33 -3.39 -1.05
N TYR A 277 -5.62 -4.49 -1.76
CA TYR A 277 -5.29 -4.67 -3.17
C TYR A 277 -6.35 -5.51 -3.89
N GLU A 278 -6.36 -5.45 -5.21
CA GLU A 278 -7.26 -6.25 -6.03
C GLU A 278 -6.95 -7.74 -5.89
N GLN A 279 -7.99 -8.59 -5.90
CA GLN A 279 -7.85 -10.05 -5.73
C GLN A 279 -7.35 -10.54 -4.35
N GLN A 280 -7.27 -9.70 -3.32
CA GLN A 280 -6.90 -10.14 -1.98
C GLN A 280 -7.83 -11.23 -1.40
N LEU A 281 -9.09 -11.26 -1.83
CA LEU A 281 -10.12 -12.17 -1.30
C LEU A 281 -10.22 -13.50 -2.06
N GLN A 282 -9.14 -13.94 -2.70
CA GLN A 282 -9.07 -15.23 -3.41
C GLN A 282 -7.70 -15.89 -3.19
N SER A 283 -7.69 -17.23 -3.17
CA SER A 283 -6.48 -18.04 -3.07
C SER A 283 -6.67 -19.34 -3.85
N SER A 284 -5.57 -19.92 -4.34
CA SER A 284 -5.59 -21.10 -5.22
C SER A 284 -4.34 -21.95 -5.00
N GLY A 285 -4.48 -23.27 -5.12
CA GLY A 285 -3.39 -24.23 -5.00
C GLY A 285 -3.87 -25.52 -4.36
N LEU A 286 -2.98 -26.53 -4.29
CA LEU A 286 -3.23 -27.75 -3.50
C LEU A 286 -3.30 -27.43 -2.00
N VAL A 287 -2.44 -26.52 -1.55
CA VAL A 287 -2.47 -25.89 -0.22
C VAL A 287 -2.48 -24.38 -0.46
N PRO A 288 -3.67 -23.75 -0.53
CA PRO A 288 -3.77 -22.32 -0.78
C PRO A 288 -3.26 -21.50 0.41
N ASP A 289 -2.63 -20.36 0.13
CA ASP A 289 -2.24 -19.39 1.16
C ASP A 289 -3.46 -18.80 1.87
N SER A 290 -3.26 -18.32 3.10
CA SER A 290 -4.31 -17.67 3.88
C SER A 290 -4.75 -16.35 3.25
N ILE A 291 -6.07 -16.10 3.27
CA ILE A 291 -6.64 -14.79 2.94
C ILE A 291 -6.64 -13.95 4.20
N ASN A 292 -5.76 -12.96 4.26
CA ASN A 292 -5.60 -12.09 5.42
C ASN A 292 -6.33 -10.76 5.20
N VAL A 293 -7.18 -10.35 6.14
CA VAL A 293 -7.90 -9.07 6.11
C VAL A 293 -7.71 -8.36 7.45
N ALA A 294 -7.20 -7.12 7.42
CA ALA A 294 -7.00 -6.32 8.61
C ALA A 294 -8.30 -5.59 9.01
N LEU A 295 -8.60 -5.61 10.32
CA LEU A 295 -9.76 -4.94 10.91
C LEU A 295 -9.29 -3.98 12.00
N ASN A 296 -9.35 -2.67 11.73
CA ASN A 296 -8.97 -1.65 12.71
C ASN A 296 -10.20 -1.17 13.48
N LEU A 297 -10.34 -1.59 14.73
CA LEU A 297 -11.44 -1.17 15.60
C LEU A 297 -11.06 0.08 16.40
N PRO A 298 -12.00 1.02 16.64
CA PRO A 298 -11.76 2.17 17.51
C PRO A 298 -11.19 1.74 18.88
N PRO A 299 -10.15 2.41 19.41
CA PRO A 299 -9.46 1.98 20.62
C PRO A 299 -10.33 2.12 21.90
N ASP A 300 -11.34 2.99 21.87
CA ASP A 300 -12.29 3.23 22.94
C ASP A 300 -13.58 2.39 22.81
N LEU A 301 -13.62 1.42 21.88
CA LEU A 301 -14.77 0.57 21.67
C LEU A 301 -15.05 -0.32 22.89
N TYR A 302 -16.08 0.04 23.67
CA TYR A 302 -16.47 -0.69 24.87
C TYR A 302 -17.76 -1.49 24.64
N LEU A 303 -17.65 -2.82 24.63
CA LEU A 303 -18.76 -3.74 24.37
C LEU A 303 -19.30 -4.34 25.68
N LEU A 304 -20.16 -3.59 26.37
CA LEU A 304 -20.75 -3.98 27.69
C LEU A 304 -21.44 -5.35 27.73
N ARG A 305 -22.00 -5.82 26.60
CA ARG A 305 -22.79 -7.07 26.52
C ARG A 305 -22.63 -7.83 25.20
N ALA A 306 -21.76 -7.36 24.31
CA ALA A 306 -21.56 -7.95 22.99
C ALA A 306 -20.25 -8.74 23.00
N ASN A 307 -20.36 -10.06 23.13
CA ASN A 307 -19.20 -10.97 23.24
C ASN A 307 -18.52 -11.24 21.88
N GLY A 308 -18.84 -10.47 20.83
CA GLY A 308 -18.27 -10.69 19.50
C GLY A 308 -18.94 -9.93 18.38
N ILE A 309 -18.24 -9.86 17.24
CA ILE A 309 -18.67 -9.29 15.97
C ILE A 309 -19.21 -10.42 15.09
N ASP A 310 -20.40 -10.25 14.53
CA ASP A 310 -20.94 -11.22 13.59
C ASP A 310 -20.28 -11.05 12.21
N MET A 311 -19.70 -12.14 11.71
CA MET A 311 -19.10 -12.25 10.39
C MET A 311 -20.00 -13.09 9.48
N ASN A 312 -20.56 -12.45 8.46
CA ASN A 312 -21.32 -13.11 7.41
C ASN A 312 -20.42 -13.34 6.20
N LEU A 313 -19.85 -14.54 6.08
CA LEU A 313 -18.94 -14.91 5.01
C LEU A 313 -19.72 -15.57 3.86
N LYS A 314 -19.67 -14.95 2.69
CA LYS A 314 -20.09 -15.57 1.43
C LYS A 314 -18.85 -16.02 0.67
N TYR A 315 -18.79 -17.28 0.28
CA TYR A 315 -17.58 -17.86 -0.32
C TYR A 315 -17.91 -18.82 -1.46
N ARG A 316 -16.92 -19.05 -2.33
CA ARG A 316 -16.96 -20.00 -3.43
C ARG A 316 -15.61 -20.71 -3.52
N TYR A 317 -15.63 -22.01 -3.79
CA TYR A 317 -14.44 -22.82 -4.01
C TYR A 317 -14.67 -23.76 -5.18
N THR A 318 -13.58 -24.28 -5.76
CA THR A 318 -13.65 -25.36 -6.75
C THR A 318 -13.88 -26.67 -6.02
N MET A 319 -14.99 -27.35 -6.33
CA MET A 319 -15.34 -28.62 -5.67
C MET A 319 -14.25 -29.67 -5.92
N PRO A 320 -13.74 -30.35 -4.88
CA PRO A 320 -12.74 -31.39 -5.07
C PRO A 320 -13.37 -32.57 -5.84
N PRO A 321 -12.65 -33.19 -6.80
CA PRO A 321 -13.19 -34.25 -7.65
C PRO A 321 -13.50 -35.54 -6.87
N VAL A 322 -12.83 -35.74 -5.73
CA VAL A 322 -13.07 -36.82 -4.78
C VAL A 322 -13.24 -36.23 -3.39
N LYS A 323 -13.97 -36.94 -2.52
CA LYS A 323 -14.10 -36.53 -1.12
C LYS A 323 -12.73 -36.65 -0.44
N ASP A 324 -12.18 -35.54 0.01
CA ASP A 324 -10.89 -35.45 0.67
C ASP A 324 -11.01 -34.70 2.02
N SER A 325 -9.86 -34.31 2.59
CA SER A 325 -9.77 -33.52 3.82
C SER A 325 -9.75 -32.01 3.58
N SER A 326 -10.24 -31.54 2.42
CA SER A 326 -10.31 -30.12 2.11
C SER A 326 -11.16 -29.38 3.13
N ARG A 327 -10.61 -28.33 3.71
CA ARG A 327 -11.27 -27.53 4.75
C ARG A 327 -10.88 -26.07 4.65
N MET A 328 -11.77 -25.20 5.11
CA MET A 328 -11.53 -23.78 5.32
C MET A 328 -11.40 -23.52 6.81
N ASP A 329 -10.19 -23.14 7.24
CA ASP A 329 -9.89 -22.79 8.61
C ASP A 329 -10.01 -21.26 8.78
N ILE A 330 -10.71 -20.82 9.82
CA ILE A 330 -10.92 -19.41 10.15
C ILE A 330 -10.17 -19.11 11.44
N SER A 331 -9.34 -18.07 11.40
CA SER A 331 -8.52 -17.62 12.53
C SER A 331 -8.66 -16.11 12.74
N LEU A 332 -8.41 -15.65 13.96
CA LEU A 332 -8.35 -14.24 14.32
C LEU A 332 -7.09 -13.99 15.14
N ASN A 333 -6.22 -13.07 14.72
CA ASN A 333 -4.93 -12.78 15.35
C ASN A 333 -4.12 -14.07 15.61
N ASP A 334 -3.97 -14.90 14.57
CA ASP A 334 -3.29 -16.20 14.60
C ASP A 334 -3.91 -17.27 15.52
N GLN A 335 -5.05 -16.98 16.16
CA GLN A 335 -5.80 -17.94 16.96
C GLN A 335 -6.88 -18.63 16.12
N PHE A 336 -6.79 -19.94 16.00
CA PHE A 336 -7.82 -20.75 15.33
C PHE A 336 -9.17 -20.62 16.05
N LEU A 337 -10.22 -20.38 15.26
CA LEU A 337 -11.60 -20.28 15.75
C LEU A 337 -12.43 -21.49 15.34
N GLN A 338 -12.51 -21.77 14.04
CA GLN A 338 -13.40 -22.80 13.50
C GLN A 338 -12.91 -23.32 12.15
N SER A 339 -13.22 -24.58 11.84
CA SER A 339 -12.93 -25.24 10.56
C SER A 339 -14.22 -25.71 9.88
N PHE A 340 -14.28 -25.58 8.55
CA PHE A 340 -15.41 -25.99 7.73
C PHE A 340 -14.96 -26.94 6.62
N SER A 341 -15.57 -28.11 6.52
CA SER A 341 -15.30 -29.08 5.45
C SER A 341 -15.77 -28.54 4.10
N LEU A 342 -14.93 -28.62 3.07
CA LEU A 342 -15.25 -28.24 1.69
C LEU A 342 -15.62 -29.51 0.91
N ASN A 343 -16.92 -29.72 0.68
CA ASN A 343 -17.46 -31.00 0.17
C ASN A 343 -17.86 -30.94 -1.30
N SER A 344 -17.71 -32.05 -2.03
CA SER A 344 -18.04 -32.16 -3.46
C SER A 344 -19.54 -32.12 -3.82
N SER A 345 -20.45 -32.01 -2.85
CA SER A 345 -21.91 -32.15 -3.06
C SER A 345 -22.77 -31.03 -2.47
N GLN A 346 -22.17 -30.03 -1.80
CA GLN A 346 -22.92 -28.97 -1.13
C GLN A 346 -22.69 -27.60 -1.75
N ASP A 347 -23.79 -26.96 -2.15
CA ASP A 347 -23.85 -25.57 -2.65
C ASP A 347 -23.97 -24.56 -1.47
N VAL A 348 -23.35 -24.87 -0.32
CA VAL A 348 -23.38 -23.99 0.85
C VAL A 348 -22.33 -22.90 0.67
N ASN A 349 -22.78 -21.74 0.19
CA ASN A 349 -21.94 -20.58 -0.10
C ASN A 349 -21.97 -19.50 0.99
N LYS A 350 -22.49 -19.81 2.20
CA LYS A 350 -22.65 -18.85 3.30
C LYS A 350 -22.31 -19.47 4.65
N LEU A 351 -21.58 -18.71 5.46
CA LEU A 351 -21.31 -18.99 6.87
C LEU A 351 -21.61 -17.74 7.70
N ILE A 352 -22.22 -17.95 8.87
CA ILE A 352 -22.37 -16.92 9.88
C ILE A 352 -21.53 -17.37 11.07
N LEU A 353 -20.53 -16.57 11.41
CA LEU A 353 -19.63 -16.79 12.54
C LEU A 353 -19.71 -15.63 13.50
N ARG A 354 -19.44 -15.89 14.78
CA ARG A 354 -19.27 -14.83 15.77
C ARG A 354 -17.81 -14.76 16.16
N LEU A 355 -17.14 -13.70 15.74
CA LEU A 355 -15.75 -13.42 16.05
C LEU A 355 -15.65 -12.86 17.48
N PRO A 356 -14.89 -13.47 18.39
CA PRO A 356 -14.76 -12.95 19.74
C PRO A 356 -13.99 -11.62 19.70
N VAL A 357 -14.53 -10.57 20.33
CA VAL A 357 -13.79 -9.33 20.57
C VAL A 357 -13.15 -9.47 21.95
N LEU A 358 -11.94 -10.03 21.99
CA LEU A 358 -11.23 -10.28 23.23
C LEU A 358 -10.60 -8.98 23.73
N GLN A 359 -11.34 -8.22 24.54
CA GLN A 359 -10.80 -7.06 25.27
C GLN A 359 -9.59 -7.45 26.15
N GLY A 360 -9.48 -8.71 26.59
CA GLY A 360 -8.42 -9.18 27.50
C GLY A 360 -7.07 -9.58 26.87
N LEU A 361 -6.87 -9.44 25.55
CA LEU A 361 -5.57 -9.68 24.89
C LEU A 361 -4.80 -8.39 24.57
N LEU A 362 -5.44 -7.23 24.81
CA LEU A 362 -4.85 -5.90 24.64
C LEU A 362 -4.26 -5.34 25.95
N ASP A 363 -4.54 -5.98 27.09
CA ASP A 363 -3.94 -5.63 28.38
C ASP A 363 -2.58 -6.32 28.53
N GLY A 364 -1.52 -5.53 28.33
CA GLY A 364 -0.15 -5.92 28.66
C GLY A 364 0.00 -6.17 30.15
N ASN A 365 -0.21 -7.41 30.60
CA ASN A 365 0.60 -8.00 31.67
C ASN A 365 0.43 -9.53 31.74
N SER A 366 1.59 -10.18 31.72
CA SER A 366 1.88 -11.59 31.78
C SER A 366 1.44 -12.28 33.08
N ALA A 367 0.50 -13.22 33.00
CA ALA A 367 0.48 -14.46 33.80
C ALA A 367 -0.62 -15.42 33.28
N VAL A 368 -0.23 -16.43 32.50
CA VAL A 368 -1.09 -17.59 32.24
C VAL A 368 -0.64 -18.72 33.16
N THR A 369 -1.44 -18.97 34.20
CA THR A 369 -1.23 -20.09 35.13
C THR A 369 -1.61 -21.41 34.44
N ILE A 370 -0.62 -22.23 34.10
CA ILE A 370 -0.84 -23.58 33.57
C ILE A 370 -1.27 -24.50 34.73
N ARG A 371 -2.51 -24.97 34.70
CA ARG A 371 -2.95 -26.08 35.58
C ARG A 371 -2.45 -27.41 34.99
N ARG A 372 -1.50 -28.06 35.68
CA ARG A 372 -1.17 -29.47 35.42
C ARG A 372 -2.35 -30.36 35.84
N CYS A 373 -2.89 -31.13 34.91
CA CYS A 373 -3.63 -32.34 35.27
C CYS A 373 -2.61 -33.38 35.76
N ALA A 374 -2.60 -33.61 37.08
CA ALA A 374 -1.93 -34.76 37.65
C ALA A 374 -2.84 -35.98 37.47
N TRP A 375 -2.31 -37.01 36.81
CA TRP A 375 -2.77 -38.38 37.03
C TRP A 375 -2.14 -38.88 38.33
N ALA A 376 -2.92 -39.52 39.18
CA ALA A 376 -2.46 -40.18 40.40
C ALA A 376 -3.35 -41.39 40.67
N PRO A 377 -2.85 -42.37 41.43
CA PRO A 377 -1.59 -43.11 41.30
C PRO A 377 -1.72 -44.34 40.39
#